data_AF-A0A3P8IQ61-F1
#
_entry.id   AF-A0A3P8IQ61-F1
#
_cell.length_a   1.000
_cell.length_b   1.000
_cell.length_c   1.000
_cell.angle_alpha   90.00
_cell.angle_beta   90.00
_cell.angle_gamma   90.00
#
_symmetry.space_group_name_H-M   'P 1'
#
loop_
_entity.id
_entity.type
_entity.pdbx_description
1 polymer ?
#
loop_
_entity_poly.entity_id
_entity_poly.type
_entity_poly.pdbx_seq_one_letter_code
_entity_poly.pdbx_strand_id
1 'polypeptide(L)' 'MTAELLVNVTPSETRVAYIDGGILQEIHIEREARRGIVGNIYKGRVSRVLPGNAGGFCRYWPG' A
#
# COMPACT_ATOMS: atom_id res chain seq x y z
N MET A 1 -10.38 27.53 -8.44
CA MET A 1 -10.29 26.75 -7.19
C MET A 1 -8.98 25.99 -7.23
N THR A 2 -8.21 26.07 -6.15
CA THR A 2 -6.90 25.42 -6.01
C THR A 2 -7.07 24.22 -5.10
N ALA A 3 -6.70 23.05 -5.62
CA ALA A 3 -6.62 21.83 -4.84
C ALA A 3 -5.16 21.62 -4.40
N GLU A 4 -4.98 21.26 -3.14
CA GLU A 4 -3.67 21.07 -2.50
C GLU A 4 -3.61 19.69 -1.83
N LEU A 5 -2.43 19.07 -1.91
CA LEU A 5 -2.10 17.86 -1.16
C LEU A 5 -1.01 18.21 -0.16
N LEU A 6 -1.36 18.18 1.13
CA LEU A 6 -0.40 18.37 2.21
C LEU A 6 0.09 17.01 2.68
N VAL A 7 1.41 16.79 2.61
CA VAL A 7 2.05 15.53 3.01
C VAL A 7 2.92 15.77 4.23
N ASN A 8 2.65 15.04 5.30
CA ASN A 8 3.47 15.04 6.51
C ASN A 8 4.00 13.62 6.78
N VAL A 9 5.32 13.49 6.86
CA VAL A 9 6.00 12.20 7.03
C VAL A 9 6.73 12.18 8.36
N THR A 10 6.42 11.18 9.17
CA THR A 10 7.15 10.83 10.39
C THR A 10 7.59 9.37 10.32
N PRO A 11 8.54 8.92 11.15
CA PRO A 11 8.96 7.52 11.12
C PRO A 11 7.82 6.52 11.38
N SER A 12 6.84 6.87 12.22
CA SER A 12 5.76 5.95 12.61
C SER A 12 4.52 6.01 11.71
N GLU A 13 4.31 7.13 11.02
CA GLU A 13 3.16 7.35 10.15
C GLU A 13 3.38 8.40 9.06
N THR A 14 2.69 8.20 7.94
CA THR A 14 2.54 9.15 6.84
C THR A 14 1.11 9.67 6.83
N ARG A 15 0.94 10.98 6.73
CA ARG A 15 -0.37 11.64 6.68
C ARG A 15 -0.48 12.44 5.40
N VAL A 16 -1.59 12.28 4.68
CA VAL A 16 -1.89 13.02 3.45
C VAL A 16 -3.24 13.68 3.61
N ALA A 17 -3.30 15.00 3.47
CA ALA A 17 -4.55 15.77 3.52
C ALA A 17 -4.85 16.35 2.13
N TYR A 18 -6.07 16.11 1.65
CA TYR A 18 -6.60 16.74 0.45
C TYR A 18 -7.40 17.98 0.84
N ILE A 19 -6.97 19.13 0.37
CA ILE A 19 -7.58 20.43 0.63
C ILE A 19 -8.07 21.00 -0.69
N ASP A 20 -9.33 21.45 -0.74
CA ASP A 20 -9.87 22.16 -1.89
C ASP A 20 -10.43 23.51 -1.43
N GLY A 21 -9.95 24.60 -2.06
CA GLY A 21 -10.38 25.96 -1.72
C GLY A 21 -10.06 26.36 -0.28
N GLY A 22 -9.00 25.81 0.32
CA GLY A 22 -8.63 26.04 1.72
C GLY A 22 -9.46 25.24 2.74
N ILE A 23 -10.37 24.38 2.28
CA ILE A 23 -11.21 23.52 3.12
C ILE A 23 -10.66 22.09 3.06
N LEU A 24 -10.40 21.49 4.23
CA LEU A 24 -10.03 20.09 4.34
C LEU A 24 -11.20 19.20 3.89
N GLN A 25 -10.95 18.38 2.88
CA GLN A 25 -11.93 17.44 2.35
C GLN A 25 -11.71 16.04 2.93
N GLU A 26 -10.47 15.56 2.93
CA GLU A 26 -10.15 14.20 3.35
C GLU A 26 -8.73 14.10 3.95
N ILE A 27 -8.56 13.18 4.90
CA ILE A 27 -7.25 12.82 5.47
C ILE A 27 -7.01 11.32 5.42
N HIS A 28 -5.86 10.93 4.88
CA HIS A 28 -5.35 9.57 4.88
C HIS A 28 -4.19 9.46 5.87
N ILE A 29 -4.22 8.45 6.73
CA ILE A 29 -3.15 8.17 7.70
C ILE A 29 -2.70 6.73 7.52
N GLU A 30 -1.47 6.56 7.04
CA GLU A 30 -0.81 5.26 6.92
C GLU A 30 0.18 5.08 8.08
N ARG A 31 0.04 4.01 8.85
CA ARG A 31 0.94 3.66 9.97
C ARG A 31 1.82 2.49 9.57
N GLU A 32 3.13 2.60 9.80
CA GLU A 32 4.10 1.60 9.35
C GLU A 32 3.81 0.20 9.92
N ALA A 33 3.42 0.13 11.20
CA ALA A 33 3.04 -1.12 11.88
C ALA A 33 1.74 -1.77 11.37
N ARG A 34 1.00 -1.12 10.46
CA ARG A 34 -0.28 -1.61 9.91
C ARG A 34 -0.26 -1.72 8.39
N ARG A 35 0.91 -1.72 7.75
CA ARG A 35 1.01 -2.00 6.31
C ARG A 35 0.55 -3.42 6.01
N GLY A 36 -0.66 -3.53 5.47
CA GLY A 36 -1.18 -4.79 4.95
C GLY A 36 -0.48 -5.19 3.65
N ILE A 37 -0.46 -6.48 3.34
CA ILE A 37 0.05 -7.00 2.07
C ILE A 37 -1.03 -7.09 0.97
N VAL A 38 -2.28 -6.83 1.33
CA VAL A 38 -3.43 -6.94 0.42
C VAL A 38 -3.39 -5.79 -0.58
N GLY A 39 -3.53 -6.11 -1.87
CA GLY A 39 -3.47 -5.14 -2.97
C GLY A 39 -2.07 -4.90 -3.54
N ASN A 40 -1.02 -5.42 -2.88
CA ASN A 40 0.34 -5.31 -3.38
C ASN A 40 0.55 -6.24 -4.58
N ILE A 41 1.33 -5.76 -5.56
CA ILE A 41 1.72 -6.53 -6.74
C ILE A 41 3.23 -6.81 -6.62
N TYR A 42 3.58 -8.09 -6.62
CA TYR A 42 4.96 -8.55 -6.51
C TYR A 42 5.39 -9.37 -7.71
N LYS A 43 6.67 -9.27 -8.08
CA LYS A 43 7.31 -10.23 -9.01
C LYS A 43 7.75 -11.46 -8.22
N GLY A 44 6.99 -12.55 -8.33
CA GLY A 44 7.30 -13.83 -7.68
C GLY A 44 8.11 -14.79 -8.56
N ARG A 45 8.86 -15.70 -7.94
CA ARG A 45 9.46 -16.88 -8.60
C ARG A 45 8.62 -18.11 -8.25
N VAL A 46 8.21 -18.87 -9.27
CA VAL A 46 7.52 -20.16 -9.05
C VAL A 46 8.47 -21.11 -8.32
N SER A 47 8.06 -21.59 -7.15
CA SER A 47 8.88 -22.45 -6.28
C SER A 47 8.56 -23.92 -6.43
N ARG A 48 7.28 -24.27 -6.66
CA ARG A 48 6.82 -25.65 -6.87
C ARG A 48 5.50 -25.65 -7.63
N VAL A 49 5.37 -26.59 -8.56
CA VAL A 49 4.09 -26.92 -9.22
C VAL A 49 3.69 -28.32 -8.76
N LEU A 50 2.49 -28.48 -8.22
CA LEU A 50 1.96 -29.77 -7.79
C LEU A 50 0.97 -30.30 -8.85
N PRO A 51 1.22 -31.46 -9.48
CA PRO A 51 0.25 -32.05 -10.40
C PRO A 51 -1.02 -32.45 -9.64
N GLY A 52 -2.19 -32.05 -10.15
CA GLY A 52 -3.50 -32.26 -9.52
C GLY A 52 -4.01 -31.08 -8.68
N ASN A 53 -3.18 -30.04 -8.48
CA ASN A 53 -3.63 -28.73 -7.99
C ASN A 53 -3.64 -27.76 -9.19
N ALA A 54 -4.78 -27.11 -9.46
CA ALA A 54 -4.88 -26.13 -10.54
C ALA A 54 -4.08 -24.83 -10.28
N GLY A 55 -3.43 -24.73 -9.11
CA GLY A 55 -2.53 -23.64 -8.73
C GLY A 55 -1.08 -24.08 -8.47
N GLY A 56 -0.15 -23.13 -8.63
CA GLY A 56 1.26 -23.28 -8.28
C GLY A 56 1.65 -22.43 -7.07
N PHE A 57 2.73 -22.80 -6.38
CA PHE A 57 3.29 -21.99 -5.32
C PHE A 57 4.32 -21.01 -5.90
N CYS A 58 4.12 -19.72 -5.61
CA CYS A 58 5.06 -18.66 -5.94
C CYS A 58 5.70 -18.14 -4.66
N ARG A 59 7.02 -18.08 -4.61
CA ARG A 59 7.74 -17.29 -3.61
C ARG A 59 7.73 -15.84 -4.08
N TYR A 60 7.07 -14.97 -3.34
CA TYR A 60 7.25 -13.52 -3.46
C TYR A 60 7.98 -13.02 -2.21
N TRP A 61 8.63 -11.86 -2.31
CA TRP A 61 9.45 -11.29 -1.25
C TRP A 61 8.64 -10.28 -0.43
N PRO A 62 8.37 -10.53 0.87
CA PRO A 62 8.08 -9.46 1.81
C PRO A 62 9.29 -9.11 2.68
N GLY A 63 10.40 -9.87 2.57
CA GLY A 63 11.64 -9.79 3.35
C GLY A 63 12.54 -10.99 3.09
#